data_AF-A0A3R7AV96-F1
#
_entry.id   AF-A0A3R7AV96-F1
#
_cell.length_a   1.000
_cell.length_b   1.000
_cell.length_c   1.000
_cell.angle_alpha   90.00
_cell.angle_beta   90.00
_cell.angle_gamma   90.00
#
_symmetry.space_group_name_H-M   'P 1'
#
loop_
_entity.id
_entity.type
_entity.pdbx_description
1 polymer ?
#
loop_
_entity_poly.entity_id
_entity_poly.type
_entity_poly.pdbx_seq_one_letter_code
_entity_poly.pdbx_strand_id
1 'polypeptide(L)'
;MLSLRTAGSTRRHLSTFNPSTVSRLLDHDNHDTRAKLRELFKDPIYRPKYNVPLHEERELAYKRLKKLCERNIISVKDFRTNPRNIFTTHEIAGMCDGAMATKMTVFSRYVCNMMDVSSHVRFNSISLVGPYWITNSALHAQFAVVFARLLTGGKDEGIHGFLVPTRDMATHAILPGVQIWDMGHKVF
;
A
#
# COMPACT_ATOMS: atom_id res chain seq x y z
N MET A 1 25.22 43.86 -19.38
CA MET A 1 24.30 42.92 -20.06
C MET A 1 25.11 41.69 -20.48
N LEU A 2 25.19 40.64 -19.67
CA LEU A 2 25.77 39.35 -20.09
C LEU A 2 25.11 38.24 -19.28
N SER A 3 24.14 37.58 -19.93
CA SER A 3 23.38 36.46 -19.40
C SER A 3 24.24 35.20 -19.44
N LEU A 4 24.63 34.69 -18.27
CA LEU A 4 25.20 33.36 -18.12
C LEU A 4 24.10 32.32 -18.35
N ARG A 5 23.94 31.88 -19.61
CA ARG A 5 23.23 30.64 -19.94
C ARG A 5 24.16 29.48 -19.63
N THR A 6 24.05 28.89 -18.44
CA THR A 6 24.63 27.58 -18.15
C THR A 6 23.92 26.52 -18.98
N ALA A 7 24.58 26.09 -20.05
CA ALA A 7 24.16 24.99 -20.90
C ALA A 7 24.00 23.71 -20.08
N GLY A 8 22.78 23.17 -20.04
CA GLY A 8 22.49 21.88 -19.42
C GLY A 8 23.09 20.74 -20.24
N SER A 9 24.14 20.12 -19.69
CA SER A 9 24.49 18.69 -19.83
C SER A 9 24.44 18.06 -21.24
N THR A 10 25.47 18.30 -22.04
CA THR A 10 25.78 17.49 -23.23
C THR A 10 26.58 16.24 -22.83
N ARG A 11 25.93 15.19 -22.32
CA ARG A 11 26.58 13.88 -22.07
C ARG A 11 25.69 12.70 -22.48
N ARG A 12 25.14 12.74 -23.69
CA ARG A 12 24.70 11.51 -24.38
C ARG A 12 25.82 11.12 -25.35
N HIS A 13 26.78 10.34 -24.87
CA HIS A 13 27.73 9.68 -25.76
C HIS A 13 26.89 8.80 -26.71
N LEU A 14 27.15 8.87 -28.02
CA LEU A 14 26.39 8.19 -29.07
C LEU A 14 26.25 6.70 -28.73
N SER A 15 25.10 6.31 -28.17
CA SER A 15 24.79 4.92 -27.88
C SER A 15 24.42 4.22 -29.18
N THR A 16 25.18 3.21 -29.57
CA THR A 16 24.89 2.36 -30.74
C THR A 16 23.56 1.59 -30.59
N PHE A 17 23.00 1.54 -29.38
CA PHE A 17 21.76 0.86 -29.06
C PHE A 17 20.59 1.85 -28.90
N ASN A 18 19.39 1.40 -29.30
CA ASN A 18 18.15 2.15 -29.10
C ASN A 18 17.65 1.97 -27.65
N PRO A 19 17.59 3.05 -26.82
CA PRO A 19 17.15 2.95 -25.44
C PRO A 19 15.72 2.43 -25.27
N SER A 20 14.82 2.64 -26.24
CA SER A 20 13.45 2.13 -26.15
C SER A 20 13.39 0.62 -26.32
N THR A 21 14.25 0.05 -27.17
CA THR A 21 14.38 -1.40 -27.34
C THR A 21 14.94 -2.05 -26.08
N VAL A 22 15.94 -1.45 -25.44
CA VAL A 22 16.49 -1.95 -24.17
C VAL A 22 15.47 -1.85 -23.05
N SER A 23 14.74 -0.73 -22.92
CA SER A 23 13.66 -0.61 -21.94
C SER A 23 12.58 -1.66 -22.16
N ARG A 24 12.21 -1.94 -23.41
CA ARG A 24 11.23 -2.98 -23.73
C ARG A 24 11.73 -4.40 -23.43
N LEU A 25 13.04 -4.63 -23.53
CA LEU A 25 13.66 -5.92 -23.17
C LEU A 25 13.73 -6.11 -21.65
N LEU A 26 14.03 -5.04 -20.90
CA LEU A 26 14.12 -5.08 -19.44
C LEU A 26 12.74 -5.08 -18.76
N ASP A 27 11.77 -4.37 -19.33
CA ASP A 27 10.39 -4.37 -18.86
C ASP A 27 9.69 -5.65 -19.38
N HIS A 28 9.46 -6.66 -18.55
CA HIS A 28 8.87 -7.93 -19.02
C HIS A 28 7.41 -7.80 -19.47
N ASP A 29 6.58 -7.01 -18.77
CA ASP A 29 5.11 -6.96 -18.98
C ASP A 29 4.50 -5.55 -18.87
N ASN A 30 3.29 -5.40 -19.44
CA ASN A 30 2.36 -4.28 -19.28
C ASN A 30 2.98 -2.88 -19.55
N HIS A 31 3.69 -2.72 -20.66
CA HIS A 31 4.40 -1.49 -21.01
C HIS A 31 3.53 -0.22 -20.97
N ASP A 32 2.25 -0.31 -21.37
CA ASP A 32 1.34 0.83 -21.35
C ASP A 32 1.04 1.31 -19.93
N THR A 33 0.81 0.38 -18.99
CA THR A 33 0.62 0.72 -17.58
C THR A 33 1.91 1.29 -17.00
N ARG A 34 3.08 0.72 -17.34
CA ARG A 34 4.38 1.25 -16.91
C ARG A 34 4.58 2.69 -17.39
N ALA A 35 4.23 2.99 -18.64
CA ALA A 35 4.31 4.35 -19.19
C ALA A 35 3.39 5.32 -18.45
N LYS A 36 2.12 4.94 -18.22
CA LYS A 36 1.16 5.76 -17.44
C LYS A 36 1.64 6.03 -16.02
N LEU A 37 2.22 5.04 -15.36
CA LEU A 37 2.79 5.18 -14.02
C LEU A 37 4.03 6.07 -14.02
N ARG A 38 4.93 5.92 -15.00
CA ARG A 38 6.10 6.81 -15.16
C ARG A 38 5.69 8.26 -15.35
N GLU A 39 4.62 8.53 -16.12
CA GLU A 39 4.07 9.88 -16.24
C GLU A 39 3.47 10.39 -14.92
N LEU A 40 2.75 9.53 -14.18
CA LEU A 40 2.18 9.88 -12.88
C LEU A 40 3.28 10.28 -11.87
N PHE A 41 4.40 9.58 -11.85
CA PHE A 41 5.50 9.83 -10.93
C PHE A 41 6.29 11.12 -11.22
N LYS A 42 6.04 11.80 -12.35
CA LYS A 42 6.57 13.15 -12.60
C LYS A 42 5.88 14.23 -11.76
N ASP A 43 4.72 13.94 -11.17
CA ASP A 43 4.00 14.87 -10.30
C ASP A 43 4.87 15.23 -9.06
N PRO A 44 4.96 16.52 -8.68
CA PRO A 44 5.78 16.99 -7.55
C PRO A 44 5.57 16.25 -6.23
N ILE A 45 4.41 15.63 -6.02
CA ILE A 45 4.13 14.84 -4.81
C ILE A 45 5.05 13.63 -4.64
N TYR A 46 5.53 13.06 -5.75
CA TYR A 46 6.40 11.89 -5.77
C TYR A 46 7.89 12.26 -5.69
N ARG A 47 8.21 13.56 -5.68
CA ARG A 47 9.58 14.01 -5.47
C ARG A 47 10.07 13.53 -4.09
N PRO A 48 11.22 12.85 -4.01
CA PRO A 48 11.79 12.44 -2.72
C PRO A 48 12.04 13.65 -1.83
N LYS A 49 11.54 13.58 -0.60
CA LYS A 49 11.82 14.55 0.46
C LYS A 49 12.54 13.81 1.58
N TYR A 50 13.70 14.31 1.96
CA TYR A 50 14.51 13.73 3.03
C TYR A 50 14.30 14.53 4.32
N ASN A 51 14.54 13.88 5.47
CA ASN A 51 14.48 14.50 6.79
C ASN A 51 13.13 15.14 7.14
N VAL A 52 12.04 14.47 6.80
CA VAL A 52 10.68 14.86 7.21
C VAL A 52 10.30 14.19 8.53
N PRO A 53 9.48 14.83 9.38
CA PRO A 53 8.97 14.19 10.58
C PRO A 53 8.02 13.02 10.23
N LEU A 54 7.98 12.00 11.09
CA LEU A 54 7.27 10.74 10.83
C LEU A 54 5.79 10.90 10.47
N HIS A 55 5.10 11.84 11.12
CA HIS A 55 3.69 12.11 10.84
C HIS A 55 3.49 12.62 9.41
N GLU A 56 4.38 13.50 8.93
CA GLU A 56 4.31 14.05 7.59
C GLU A 56 4.63 12.99 6.54
N GLU A 57 5.60 12.12 6.82
CA GLU A 57 5.93 10.97 5.96
C GLU A 57 4.73 10.04 5.77
N ARG A 58 4.01 9.74 6.86
CA ARG A 58 2.82 8.88 6.84
C ARG A 58 1.69 9.50 6.04
N GLU A 59 1.45 10.78 6.22
CA GLU A 59 0.46 11.55 5.46
C GLU A 59 0.83 11.63 3.98
N LEU A 60 2.10 11.85 3.67
CA LEU A 60 2.60 11.91 2.30
C LEU A 60 2.42 10.57 1.57
N ALA A 61 2.75 9.46 2.22
CA ALA A 61 2.52 8.12 1.67
C ALA A 61 1.02 7.83 1.44
N TYR A 62 0.14 8.33 2.32
CA TYR A 62 -1.31 8.21 2.12
C TYR A 62 -1.81 9.04 0.93
N LYS A 63 -1.36 10.30 0.81
CA LYS A 63 -1.73 11.19 -0.30
C LYS A 63 -1.24 10.65 -1.65
N ARG A 64 -0.04 10.07 -1.70
CA ARG A 64 0.51 9.38 -2.89
C ARG A 64 -0.36 8.20 -3.30
N LEU A 65 -0.71 7.33 -2.34
CA LEU A 65 -1.60 6.20 -2.59
C LEU A 65 -3.00 6.65 -3.05
N LYS A 66 -3.56 7.69 -2.43
CA LYS A 66 -4.86 8.25 -2.80
C LYS A 66 -4.86 8.72 -4.26
N LYS A 67 -3.83 9.46 -4.68
CA LYS A 67 -3.68 9.89 -6.08
C LYS A 67 -3.55 8.71 -7.06
N LEU A 68 -2.86 7.64 -6.65
CA LEU A 68 -2.75 6.42 -7.46
C LEU A 68 -4.12 5.76 -7.65
N CYS A 69 -4.93 5.68 -6.59
CA CYS A 69 -6.29 5.14 -6.64
C CYS A 69 -7.25 6.02 -7.45
N GLU A 70 -7.18 7.36 -7.30
CA GLU A 70 -8.05 8.32 -8.01
C GLU A 70 -7.91 8.24 -9.54
N ARG A 71 -6.73 7.90 -10.05
CA ARG A 71 -6.50 7.76 -11.49
C ARG A 71 -7.05 6.46 -12.09
N ASN A 72 -7.60 5.55 -11.28
CA ASN A 72 -8.14 4.24 -11.70
C ASN A 72 -7.18 3.44 -12.61
N ILE A 73 -5.87 3.61 -12.44
CA ILE A 73 -4.85 2.87 -13.20
C ILE A 73 -4.83 1.38 -12.79
N ILE A 74 -5.22 1.12 -11.55
CA ILE A 74 -5.30 -0.21 -10.95
C ILE A 74 -6.62 -0.39 -10.21
N SER A 75 -7.21 -1.58 -10.36
CA SER A 75 -8.34 -2.01 -9.56
C SER A 75 -8.03 -3.32 -8.84
N VAL A 76 -8.57 -3.49 -7.64
CA VAL A 76 -8.49 -4.78 -6.91
C VAL A 76 -9.16 -5.90 -7.72
N LYS A 77 -10.10 -5.57 -8.60
CA LYS A 77 -10.75 -6.54 -9.50
C LYS A 77 -9.80 -7.06 -10.61
N ASP A 78 -8.69 -6.38 -10.86
CA ASP A 78 -7.71 -6.78 -11.90
C ASP A 78 -7.03 -8.11 -11.59
N PHE A 79 -7.08 -8.60 -10.34
CA PHE A 79 -6.58 -9.95 -10.00
C PHE A 79 -7.28 -11.06 -10.81
N ARG A 80 -8.54 -10.85 -11.22
CA ARG A 80 -9.29 -11.85 -11.98
C ARG A 80 -9.04 -11.78 -13.49
N THR A 81 -8.71 -10.59 -14.01
CA THR A 81 -8.60 -10.34 -15.47
C THR A 81 -7.16 -10.25 -15.94
N ASN A 82 -6.29 -9.54 -15.19
CA ASN A 82 -4.86 -9.41 -15.47
C ASN A 82 -4.07 -9.25 -14.16
N PRO A 83 -3.70 -10.38 -13.51
CA PRO A 83 -2.98 -10.33 -12.23
C PRO A 83 -1.59 -9.68 -12.34
N ARG A 84 -0.97 -9.72 -13.53
CA ARG A 84 0.36 -9.11 -13.75
C ARG A 84 0.33 -7.59 -13.63
N ASN A 85 -0.80 -6.93 -13.91
CA ASN A 85 -0.93 -5.48 -13.83
C ASN A 85 -0.72 -4.95 -12.40
N ILE A 86 -1.20 -5.70 -11.41
CA ILE A 86 -1.05 -5.35 -10.00
C ILE A 86 0.41 -5.48 -9.56
N PHE A 87 1.08 -6.57 -9.96
CA PHE A 87 2.50 -6.75 -9.64
C PHE A 87 3.39 -5.71 -10.32
N THR A 88 3.13 -5.39 -11.60
CA THR A 88 3.85 -4.31 -12.29
C THR A 88 3.65 -2.97 -11.60
N THR A 89 2.42 -2.66 -11.16
CA THR A 89 2.16 -1.42 -10.45
C THR A 89 2.84 -1.39 -9.09
N HIS A 90 2.81 -2.50 -8.36
CA HIS A 90 3.51 -2.62 -7.08
C HIS A 90 5.03 -2.45 -7.23
N GLU A 91 5.61 -3.05 -8.27
CA GLU A 91 7.04 -2.96 -8.58
C GLU A 91 7.46 -1.49 -8.78
N ILE A 92 6.76 -0.76 -9.65
CA ILE A 92 7.09 0.65 -9.94
C ILE A 92 6.74 1.55 -8.76
N ALA A 93 5.65 1.27 -8.05
CA ALA A 93 5.31 1.95 -6.80
C ALA A 93 6.43 1.82 -5.76
N GLY A 94 7.01 0.62 -5.63
CA GLY A 94 8.14 0.35 -4.72
C GLY A 94 9.43 1.06 -5.11
N MET A 95 9.68 1.26 -6.41
CA MET A 95 10.82 2.07 -6.87
C MET A 95 10.67 3.55 -6.52
N CYS A 96 9.42 4.05 -6.45
CA CYS A 96 9.15 5.44 -6.10
C CYS A 96 9.13 5.66 -4.58
N ASP A 97 8.41 4.81 -3.85
CA ASP A 97 8.19 4.94 -2.41
C ASP A 97 7.82 3.57 -1.79
N GLY A 98 8.74 3.00 -1.01
CA GLY A 98 8.54 1.72 -0.32
C GLY A 98 7.41 1.74 0.72
N ALA A 99 7.18 2.88 1.37
CA ALA A 99 6.11 3.01 2.35
C ALA A 99 4.72 2.97 1.68
N MET A 100 4.59 3.62 0.52
CA MET A 100 3.38 3.54 -0.31
C MET A 100 3.15 2.11 -0.82
N ALA A 101 4.17 1.43 -1.34
CA ALA A 101 4.05 0.07 -1.85
C ALA A 101 3.58 -0.92 -0.77
N THR A 102 4.14 -0.80 0.45
CA THR A 102 3.74 -1.63 1.59
C THR A 102 2.28 -1.36 1.99
N LYS A 103 1.84 -0.10 1.99
CA LYS A 103 0.42 0.24 2.23
C LYS A 103 -0.50 -0.35 1.15
N MET A 104 -0.08 -0.31 -0.12
CA MET A 104 -0.83 -0.87 -1.24
C MET A 104 -0.99 -2.40 -1.12
N THR A 105 0.07 -3.13 -0.77
CA THR A 105 -0.02 -4.60 -0.64
C THR A 105 -0.93 -5.03 0.50
N VAL A 106 -0.80 -4.42 1.68
CA VAL A 106 -1.66 -4.79 2.81
C VAL A 106 -3.12 -4.41 2.54
N PHE A 107 -3.38 -3.28 1.87
CA PHE A 107 -4.75 -2.89 1.54
C PHE A 107 -5.36 -3.75 0.42
N SER A 108 -4.59 -4.03 -0.65
CA SER A 108 -5.09 -4.80 -1.81
C SER A 108 -5.35 -6.28 -1.49
N ARG A 109 -4.66 -6.86 -0.50
CA ARG A 109 -4.77 -8.29 -0.16
C ARG A 109 -6.03 -8.64 0.63
N TYR A 110 -6.66 -7.70 1.33
CA TYR A 110 -7.70 -8.03 2.33
C TYR A 110 -9.07 -7.37 2.11
N VAL A 111 -9.27 -6.59 1.03
CA VAL A 111 -10.55 -5.92 0.72
C VAL A 111 -11.36 -6.63 -0.38
N CYS A 112 -11.05 -7.90 -0.67
CA CYS A 112 -11.83 -8.66 -1.66
C CYS A 112 -12.95 -9.46 -0.99
N ASN A 113 -14.17 -8.91 -1.02
CA ASN A 113 -15.47 -9.60 -0.94
C ASN A 113 -15.62 -10.71 0.13
N MET A 114 -15.71 -10.33 1.40
CA MET A 114 -16.36 -11.19 2.40
C MET A 114 -17.37 -10.35 3.17
N MET A 115 -18.53 -10.15 2.54
CA MET A 115 -19.74 -9.70 3.22
C MET A 115 -20.52 -10.93 3.67
N ASP A 116 -21.02 -10.81 4.89
CA ASP A 116 -22.04 -11.61 5.55
C ASP A 116 -21.59 -12.91 6.27
N VAL A 117 -20.97 -12.73 7.43
CA VAL A 117 -21.05 -13.71 8.52
C VAL A 117 -21.49 -12.97 9.78
N SER A 118 -22.81 -12.81 9.92
CA SER A 118 -23.44 -12.35 11.16
C SER A 118 -23.35 -13.46 12.20
N SER A 119 -22.24 -13.52 12.94
CA SER A 119 -22.08 -14.40 14.09
C SER A 119 -21.36 -13.61 15.17
N HIS A 120 -21.99 -13.45 16.34
CA HIS A 120 -21.41 -12.72 17.45
C HIS A 120 -20.23 -13.51 18.05
N VAL A 121 -19.02 -13.29 17.54
CA VAL A 121 -17.79 -13.86 18.10
C VAL A 121 -17.26 -12.91 19.19
N ARG A 122 -17.15 -13.43 20.42
CA ARG A 122 -16.49 -12.71 21.52
C ARG A 122 -14.99 -12.98 21.45
N PHE A 123 -14.20 -11.96 21.14
CA PHE A 123 -12.75 -12.03 21.30
C PHE A 123 -12.39 -11.69 22.74
N ASN A 124 -11.70 -12.60 23.42
CA ASN A 124 -11.12 -12.32 24.73
C ASN A 124 -9.59 -12.43 24.63
N SER A 125 -8.87 -11.32 24.84
CA SER A 125 -7.42 -11.35 24.94
C SER A 125 -7.03 -11.78 26.36
N ILE A 126 -6.63 -13.03 26.52
CA ILE A 126 -6.15 -13.58 27.81
C ILE A 126 -4.73 -13.06 28.14
N SER A 127 -4.02 -12.54 27.14
CA SER A 127 -2.65 -12.03 27.24
C SER A 127 -2.62 -10.51 27.02
N LEU A 128 -1.79 -9.80 27.80
CA LEU A 128 -1.50 -8.36 27.63
C LEU A 128 -0.81 -8.04 26.29
N VAL A 129 -0.30 -9.06 25.59
CA VAL A 129 0.32 -8.94 24.26
C VAL A 129 -0.73 -9.26 23.21
N GLY A 130 -1.15 -8.23 22.48
CA GLY A 130 -2.03 -8.32 21.31
C GLY A 130 -1.27 -8.50 19.99
N PRO A 131 -1.98 -8.58 18.86
CA PRO A 131 -1.35 -8.66 17.55
C PRO A 131 -0.51 -7.41 17.26
N TYR A 132 0.68 -7.59 16.73
CA TYR A 132 1.70 -6.55 16.55
C TYR A 132 2.19 -6.50 15.10
N TRP A 133 2.76 -5.36 14.67
CA TRP A 133 3.20 -5.07 13.29
C TRP A 133 2.11 -5.03 12.20
N ILE A 134 0.86 -4.73 12.54
CA ILE A 134 -0.20 -4.59 11.53
C ILE A 134 -0.05 -3.27 10.77
N THR A 135 0.41 -3.35 9.52
CA THR A 135 0.61 -2.18 8.65
C THR A 135 -0.70 -1.43 8.45
N ASN A 136 -0.65 -0.10 8.56
CA ASN A 136 -1.76 0.83 8.33
C ASN A 136 -2.90 0.82 9.37
N SER A 137 -2.95 -0.14 10.29
CA SER A 137 -4.00 -0.22 11.32
C SER A 137 -3.96 0.90 12.34
N ALA A 138 -2.79 1.50 12.59
CA ALA A 138 -2.66 2.64 13.49
C ALA A 138 -3.54 3.83 13.05
N LEU A 139 -3.67 4.08 11.74
CA LEU A 139 -4.29 5.30 11.22
C LEU A 139 -5.50 5.06 10.30
N HIS A 140 -5.45 4.09 9.38
CA HIS A 140 -6.42 4.04 8.28
C HIS A 140 -7.17 2.71 8.11
N ALA A 141 -6.74 1.61 8.74
CA ALA A 141 -7.46 0.34 8.57
C ALA A 141 -8.81 0.35 9.32
N GLN A 142 -9.88 0.02 8.60
CA GLN A 142 -11.24 -0.11 9.13
C GLN A 142 -11.60 -1.56 9.50
N PHE A 143 -10.90 -2.51 8.89
CA PHE A 143 -11.03 -3.94 9.15
C PHE A 143 -9.65 -4.56 9.39
N ALA A 144 -9.63 -5.61 10.21
CA ALA A 144 -8.47 -6.46 10.41
C ALA A 144 -8.88 -7.92 10.32
N VAL A 145 -8.01 -8.76 9.76
CA VAL A 145 -8.15 -10.21 9.86
C VAL A 145 -7.37 -10.65 11.10
N VAL A 146 -8.07 -11.18 12.09
CA VAL A 146 -7.49 -11.67 13.34
C VAL A 146 -7.49 -13.19 13.32
N PHE A 147 -6.31 -13.78 13.45
CA PHE A 147 -6.19 -15.23 13.65
C PHE A 147 -6.34 -15.54 15.13
N ALA A 148 -7.43 -16.21 15.48
CA ALA A 148 -7.75 -16.58 16.86
C ALA A 148 -8.20 -18.04 16.92
N ARG A 149 -8.17 -18.62 18.12
CA ARG A 149 -8.64 -19.98 18.33
C ARG A 149 -10.17 -20.00 18.42
N LEU A 150 -10.81 -20.83 17.60
CA LEU A 150 -12.26 -20.97 17.58
C LEU A 150 -12.68 -22.02 18.63
N LEU A 151 -13.49 -21.60 19.61
CA LEU A 151 -14.10 -22.47 20.60
C LEU A 151 -15.62 -22.54 20.36
N THR A 152 -16.14 -23.71 20.01
CA THR A 152 -17.57 -23.93 19.72
C THR A 152 -18.14 -24.97 20.69
N GLY A 153 -19.07 -24.56 21.56
CA GLY A 153 -19.73 -25.50 22.49
C GLY A 153 -18.76 -26.30 23.39
N GLY A 154 -17.60 -25.73 23.73
CA GLY A 154 -16.57 -26.38 24.53
C GLY A 154 -15.53 -27.19 23.73
N LYS A 155 -15.66 -27.29 22.40
CA LYS A 155 -14.68 -27.92 21.51
C LYS A 155 -13.72 -26.89 20.93
N ASP A 156 -12.43 -27.21 20.92
CA ASP A 156 -11.38 -26.42 20.28
C ASP A 156 -11.24 -26.84 18.81
N GLU A 157 -11.62 -25.95 17.89
CA GLU A 157 -11.52 -26.16 16.44
C GLU A 157 -10.19 -25.62 15.88
N GLY A 158 -9.29 -25.08 16.71
CA GLY A 158 -8.01 -24.55 16.29
C GLY A 158 -8.07 -23.13 15.72
N ILE A 159 -7.00 -22.72 15.03
CA ILE A 159 -6.80 -21.32 14.59
C ILE A 159 -7.61 -21.03 13.33
N HIS A 160 -8.46 -20.01 13.41
CA HIS A 160 -9.28 -19.51 12.30
C HIS A 160 -9.05 -18.02 12.11
N GLY A 161 -9.19 -17.56 10.86
CA GLY A 161 -9.15 -16.15 10.50
C GLY A 161 -10.54 -15.52 10.62
N PHE A 162 -10.65 -14.44 11.39
CA PHE A 162 -11.89 -13.69 11.57
C PHE A 162 -11.73 -12.29 11.03
N LEU A 163 -12.70 -11.83 10.24
CA LEU A 163 -12.78 -10.45 9.83
C LEU A 163 -13.43 -9.62 10.95
N VAL A 164 -12.66 -8.71 11.53
CA VAL A 164 -13.09 -7.87 12.65
C VAL A 164 -13.09 -6.41 12.21
N PRO A 165 -14.23 -5.69 12.32
CA PRO A 165 -14.23 -4.25 12.13
C PRO A 165 -13.48 -3.59 13.31
N THR A 166 -12.54 -2.71 12.99
CA THR A 166 -11.73 -1.98 13.99
C THR A 166 -12.21 -0.55 14.18
N ARG A 167 -12.77 0.05 13.12
CA ARG A 167 -13.27 1.43 13.12
C ARG A 167 -14.64 1.51 12.46
N ASP A 168 -15.41 2.52 12.85
CA ASP A 168 -16.66 2.85 12.22
C ASP A 168 -16.44 3.39 10.79
N MET A 169 -17.29 2.98 9.86
CA MET A 169 -17.13 3.30 8.43
C MET A 169 -17.44 4.76 8.10
N ALA A 170 -18.33 5.39 8.87
CA ALA A 170 -18.77 6.77 8.63
C ALA A 170 -17.89 7.80 9.35
N THR A 171 -17.55 7.51 10.61
CA THR A 171 -16.85 8.43 11.51
C THR A 171 -15.37 8.14 11.66
N HIS A 172 -14.91 6.95 11.23
CA HIS A 172 -13.54 6.47 11.40
C HIS A 172 -13.08 6.34 12.87
N ALA A 173 -14.03 6.43 13.81
CA ALA A 173 -13.81 6.27 15.24
C ALA A 173 -13.51 4.80 15.57
N ILE A 174 -12.68 4.56 16.58
CA ILE A 174 -12.35 3.21 17.04
C ILE A 174 -13.60 2.59 17.69
N LEU A 175 -13.93 1.35 17.31
CA LEU A 175 -15.11 0.67 17.86
C LEU A 175 -14.91 0.28 19.34
N PRO A 176 -15.98 0.23 20.15
CA PRO A 176 -15.89 -0.17 21.55
C PRO A 176 -15.23 -1.55 21.71
N GLY A 177 -14.26 -1.66 22.63
CA GLY A 177 -13.52 -2.90 22.88
C GLY A 177 -12.29 -3.12 21.97
N VAL A 178 -12.02 -2.21 21.03
CA VAL A 178 -10.81 -2.24 20.19
C VAL A 178 -9.78 -1.26 20.75
N GLN A 179 -8.54 -1.71 20.92
CA GLN A 179 -7.41 -0.85 21.27
C GLN A 179 -6.40 -0.86 20.13
N ILE A 180 -5.94 0.33 19.72
CA ILE A 180 -4.98 0.51 18.63
C ILE A 180 -3.82 1.34 19.14
N TRP A 181 -2.61 0.82 18.97
CA TRP A 181 -1.37 1.49 19.34
C TRP A 181 -0.48 1.65 18.12
N ASP A 182 0.21 2.78 18.05
CA ASP A 182 1.24 3.02 17.04
C ASP A 182 2.61 2.62 17.58
N MET A 183 3.32 1.77 16.82
CA MET A 183 4.65 1.27 17.18
C MET A 183 5.77 2.29 16.87
N GLY A 184 5.43 3.45 16.33
CA GLY A 184 6.38 4.56 16.15
C GLY A 184 7.33 4.36 14.97
N HIS A 185 8.58 4.81 15.15
CA HIS A 185 9.62 4.80 14.14
C HIS A 185 10.10 3.39 13.80
N LYS A 186 10.40 3.17 12.53
CA LYS A 186 10.92 1.92 11.99
C LYS A 186 12.08 2.24 11.05
N VAL A 187 12.99 1.29 10.87
CA VAL A 187 14.12 1.43 9.93
C VAL A 187 13.67 0.89 8.57
N PHE A 188 12.95 1.69 7.78
CA PHE A 188 12.58 1.34 6.40
C PHE A 188 12.63 2.57 5.50
#